data_AF-A0AAD4C891-F1
#
_entry.id   AF-A0AAD4C891-F1
#
_cell.length_a   1.000
_cell.length_b   1.000
_cell.length_c   1.000
_cell.angle_alpha   90.00
_cell.angle_beta   90.00
_cell.angle_gamma   90.00
#
_symmetry.space_group_name_H-M   'P 1'
#
loop_
_entity.id
_entity.type
_entity.pdbx_description
1 polymer ?
#
loop_
_entity_poly.entity_id
_entity_poly.type
_entity_poly.pdbx_seq_one_letter_code
_entity_poly.pdbx_strand_id
1 'polypeptide(L)'
;MDQTHLGLQNLLYEKRHLEREIDKCRQFASIYQDVPLHTLAEFQELAPPEARTREVLENPHQLMLNCLSFELVERQRLDLRRKELVVQKEELLKQSKLKLATVENVKLQIDTLMKAAADIQKKVDELVPPLLVPSPAATPVPT
;
A
#
# COMPACT_ATOMS: atom_id res chain seq x y z
N MET A 1 19.36 -57.90 51.93
CA MET A 1 18.60 -57.96 50.65
C MET A 1 18.49 -56.56 50.03
N ASP A 2 19.37 -55.62 50.40
CA ASP A 2 19.04 -54.19 50.35
C ASP A 2 19.80 -53.42 49.26
N GLN A 3 20.98 -53.91 48.86
CA GLN A 3 21.83 -53.21 47.89
C GLN A 3 21.30 -53.32 46.45
N THR A 4 20.79 -54.49 46.06
CA THR A 4 20.17 -54.71 44.74
C THR A 4 18.85 -53.95 44.61
N HIS A 5 18.05 -53.91 45.67
CA HIS A 5 16.80 -53.13 45.69
C HIS A 5 17.07 -51.62 45.62
N LEU A 6 18.06 -51.11 46.36
CA LEU A 6 18.49 -49.71 46.28
C LEU A 6 19.04 -49.37 44.87
N GLY A 7 19.83 -50.25 44.28
CA GLY A 7 20.33 -50.09 42.91
C GLY A 7 19.20 -49.98 41.89
N LEU A 8 18.18 -50.83 42.00
CA LEU A 8 16.99 -50.76 41.15
C LEU A 8 16.23 -49.44 41.33
N GLN A 9 16.05 -48.97 42.57
CA GLN A 9 15.37 -47.70 42.84
C GLN A 9 16.10 -46.49 42.25
N ASN A 10 17.44 -46.47 42.32
CA ASN A 10 18.25 -45.43 41.70
C ASN A 10 18.05 -45.38 40.17
N LEU A 11 18.08 -46.54 39.50
CA LEU A 11 17.85 -46.63 38.05
C LEU A 11 16.43 -46.21 37.65
N LEU A 12 15.42 -46.59 38.44
CA LEU A 12 14.03 -46.17 38.20
C LEU A 12 13.86 -44.65 38.36
N TYR A 13 14.58 -44.04 39.31
CA TYR A 13 14.60 -42.59 39.47
C TYR A 13 15.25 -41.91 38.27
N GLU A 14 16.43 -42.39 37.85
CA GLU A 14 17.16 -41.84 36.71
C GLU A 14 16.33 -41.94 35.42
N LYS A 15 15.73 -43.11 35.14
CA LYS A 15 14.80 -43.29 34.01
C LYS A 15 13.68 -42.26 34.03
N ARG A 16 13.00 -42.10 35.18
CA ARG A 16 11.90 -41.13 35.32
C ARG A 16 12.39 -39.68 35.18
N HIS A 17 13.61 -39.38 35.63
CA HIS A 17 14.19 -38.06 35.44
C HIS A 17 14.44 -37.78 33.96
N LEU A 18 15.09 -38.70 33.25
CA LEU A 18 15.36 -38.57 31.82
C LEU A 18 14.07 -38.49 31.00
N GLU A 19 13.06 -39.30 31.31
CA GLU A 19 11.74 -39.23 30.65
C GLU A 19 11.12 -37.82 30.80
N ARG A 20 11.17 -37.23 31.99
CA ARG A 20 10.68 -35.86 32.22
C ARG A 20 11.48 -34.81 31.45
N GLU A 21 12.80 -34.95 31.36
CA GLU A 21 13.62 -34.02 30.58
C GLU A 21 13.34 -34.14 29.07
N ILE A 22 13.14 -35.36 28.56
CA ILE A 22 12.73 -35.60 27.17
C ILE A 22 11.39 -34.94 26.88
N ASP A 23 10.40 -35.10 27.78
CA ASP A 23 9.09 -34.49 27.62
C ASP A 23 9.16 -32.96 27.62
N LYS A 24 9.98 -32.37 28.51
CA LYS A 24 10.24 -30.92 28.49
C LYS A 24 10.85 -30.46 27.17
N CYS A 25 11.84 -31.17 26.64
CA CYS A 25 12.45 -30.83 25.36
C CYS A 25 11.46 -30.94 24.20
N ARG A 26 10.57 -31.93 24.21
CA ARG A 26 9.54 -32.12 23.18
C ARG A 26 8.44 -31.06 23.22
N GLN A 27 8.17 -30.49 24.39
CA GLN A 27 7.23 -29.40 24.58
C GLN A 27 7.78 -28.04 24.11
N PHE A 28 9.02 -27.99 23.61
CA PHE A 28 9.56 -26.79 22.99
C PHE A 28 8.72 -26.42 21.76
N ALA A 29 7.90 -25.38 21.91
CA ALA A 29 7.20 -24.73 20.82
C ALA A 29 7.98 -23.49 20.40
N SER A 30 8.23 -23.36 19.10
CA SER A 30 8.85 -22.18 18.53
C SER A 30 7.90 -21.52 17.54
N ILE A 31 7.90 -20.19 17.57
CA ILE A 31 6.96 -19.35 16.83
C ILE A 31 7.00 -19.64 15.32
N TYR A 32 8.12 -20.13 14.77
CA TYR A 32 8.25 -20.39 13.33
C TYR A 32 7.21 -21.39 12.80
N GLN A 33 6.65 -22.24 13.66
CA GLN A 33 5.63 -23.23 13.26
C GLN A 33 4.27 -22.59 13.01
N ASP A 34 4.01 -21.41 13.58
CA ASP A 34 2.72 -20.72 13.52
C ASP A 34 2.73 -19.51 12.58
N VAL A 35 3.89 -19.16 12.02
CA VAL A 35 4.00 -18.02 11.09
C VAL A 35 3.36 -18.41 9.75
N PRO A 36 2.48 -17.57 9.18
CA PRO A 36 2.00 -17.79 7.82
C PRO A 36 3.16 -17.65 6.84
N LEU A 37 3.44 -18.71 6.08
CA LEU A 37 4.47 -18.74 5.05
C LEU A 37 3.82 -18.96 3.69
N HIS A 38 4.52 -18.57 2.63
CA HIS A 38 4.21 -19.02 1.28
C HIS A 38 4.12 -20.55 1.25
N THR A 39 3.19 -21.06 0.45
CA THR A 39 3.08 -22.50 0.20
C THR A 39 4.34 -23.01 -0.50
N LEU A 40 4.58 -24.32 -0.43
CA LEU A 40 5.75 -24.92 -1.09
C LEU A 40 5.75 -24.68 -2.61
N ALA A 41 4.59 -24.68 -3.25
CA ALA A 41 4.45 -24.37 -4.67
C ALA A 41 4.84 -22.91 -4.96
N GLU A 42 4.30 -21.95 -4.20
CA GLU A 42 4.65 -20.53 -4.34
C GLU A 42 6.14 -20.28 -4.08
N PHE A 43 6.72 -20.92 -3.06
CA PHE A 43 8.16 -20.86 -2.81
C PHE A 43 8.94 -21.41 -4.01
N GLN A 44 8.53 -22.56 -4.56
CA GLN A 44 9.15 -23.19 -5.73
C GLN A 44 9.02 -22.41 -7.03
N GLU A 45 8.11 -21.44 -7.10
CA GLU A 45 7.97 -20.53 -8.24
C GLU A 45 8.70 -19.20 -7.99
N LEU A 46 8.53 -18.59 -6.82
CA LEU A 46 8.96 -17.21 -6.52
C LEU A 46 10.36 -17.09 -5.93
N ALA A 47 10.83 -18.09 -5.17
CA ALA A 47 12.12 -17.99 -4.49
C ALA A 47 13.32 -17.96 -5.47
N PRO A 48 14.47 -17.38 -5.08
CA PRO A 48 15.67 -17.41 -5.90
C PRO A 48 16.16 -18.85 -6.19
N PRO A 49 16.82 -19.10 -7.33
CA PRO A 49 17.31 -20.44 -7.67
C PRO A 49 18.31 -20.99 -6.65
N GLU A 50 19.09 -20.12 -5.99
CA GLU A 50 20.03 -20.49 -4.93
C GLU A 50 19.32 -21.07 -3.70
N ALA A 51 18.08 -20.64 -3.44
CA ALA A 51 17.28 -21.10 -2.31
C ALA A 51 16.54 -22.43 -2.60
N ARG A 52 16.60 -22.94 -3.84
CA ARG A 52 15.84 -24.11 -4.31
C ARG A 52 16.69 -25.17 -5.00
N THR A 53 17.95 -25.27 -4.61
CA THR A 53 18.82 -26.35 -5.10
C THR A 53 18.25 -27.71 -4.70
N ARG A 54 18.60 -28.75 -5.47
CA ARG A 54 18.13 -30.11 -5.19
C ARG A 54 18.47 -30.58 -3.78
N GLU A 55 19.68 -30.27 -3.31
CA GLU A 55 20.16 -30.60 -1.96
C GLU A 55 19.29 -29.98 -0.87
N VAL A 56 18.86 -28.73 -1.07
CA VAL A 56 17.94 -28.03 -0.17
C VAL A 56 16.56 -28.67 -0.18
N LEU A 57 16.01 -28.96 -1.38
CA LEU A 57 14.66 -29.53 -1.52
C LEU A 57 14.55 -30.94 -0.92
N GLU A 58 15.65 -31.71 -0.96
CA GLU A 58 15.73 -33.05 -0.38
C GLU A 58 15.94 -33.03 1.14
N ASN A 59 16.37 -31.89 1.72
CA ASN A 59 16.60 -31.72 3.16
C ASN A 59 15.51 -30.85 3.82
N PRO A 60 14.59 -31.45 4.62
CA PRO A 60 13.48 -30.71 5.23
C PRO A 60 13.91 -29.52 6.11
N HIS A 61 15.03 -29.65 6.81
CA HIS A 61 15.53 -28.58 7.68
C HIS A 61 16.06 -27.40 6.88
N GLN A 62 16.87 -27.67 5.84
CA GLN A 62 17.39 -26.62 4.96
C GLN A 62 16.26 -25.95 4.17
N LEU A 63 15.29 -26.73 3.69
CA LEU A 63 14.09 -26.21 3.04
C LEU A 63 13.36 -25.21 3.95
N MET A 64 13.10 -25.58 5.21
CA MET A 64 12.43 -24.70 6.16
C MET A 64 13.22 -23.41 6.41
N LEU A 65 14.54 -23.49 6.58
CA LEU A 65 15.39 -22.30 6.75
C LEU A 65 15.31 -21.36 5.54
N ASN A 66 15.33 -21.93 4.32
CA ASN A 66 15.23 -21.13 3.11
C ASN A 66 13.82 -20.54 2.91
N CYS A 67 12.75 -21.25 3.25
CA CYS A 67 11.40 -20.71 3.27
C CYS A 67 11.28 -19.52 4.23
N LEU A 68 11.81 -19.66 5.45
CA LEU A 68 11.80 -18.58 6.44
C LEU A 68 12.63 -17.37 6.00
N SER A 69 13.81 -17.61 5.42
CA SER A 69 14.66 -16.54 4.91
C SER A 69 14.01 -15.81 3.74
N PHE A 70 13.38 -16.54 2.82
CA PHE A 70 12.65 -15.97 1.70
C PHE A 70 11.49 -15.11 2.19
N GLU A 71 10.67 -15.64 3.11
CA GLU A 71 9.56 -14.90 3.71
C GLU A 71 10.03 -13.60 4.37
N LEU A 72 11.14 -13.64 5.11
CA LEU A 72 11.71 -12.45 5.75
C LEU A 72 12.08 -11.37 4.73
N VAL A 73 12.80 -11.76 3.67
CA VAL A 73 13.21 -10.84 2.59
C VAL A 73 11.99 -10.25 1.89
N GLU A 74 10.99 -11.08 1.59
CA GLU A 74 9.75 -10.63 0.93
C GLU A 74 8.97 -9.64 1.80
N ARG A 75 8.83 -9.91 3.10
CA ARG A 75 8.18 -8.98 4.04
C ARG A 75 8.93 -7.65 4.13
N GLN A 76 10.25 -7.67 4.17
CA GLN A 76 11.06 -6.46 4.17
C GLN A 76 10.88 -5.67 2.87
N ARG A 77 10.90 -6.35 1.72
CA ARG A 77 10.66 -5.75 0.40
C ARG A 77 9.29 -5.07 0.33
N LEU A 78 8.25 -5.76 0.79
CA LEU A 78 6.88 -5.25 0.80
C LEU A 78 6.72 -4.07 1.77
N ASP A 79 7.33 -4.11 2.96
CA ASP A 79 7.25 -3.00 3.91
C ASP A 79 7.99 -1.75 3.40
N LEU A 80 9.15 -1.91 2.76
CA LEU A 80 9.85 -0.82 2.08
C LEU A 80 8.97 -0.22 0.98
N ARG A 81 8.40 -1.07 0.11
CA ARG A 81 7.53 -0.59 -0.97
C ARG A 81 6.28 0.12 -0.44
N ARG A 82 5.68 -0.39 0.63
CA ARG A 82 4.56 0.25 1.32
C ARG A 82 4.95 1.64 1.83
N LYS A 83 6.11 1.80 2.48
CA LYS A 83 6.61 3.09 2.96
C LYS A 83 6.79 4.09 1.82
N GLU A 84 7.38 3.66 0.70
CA GLU A 84 7.52 4.51 -0.50
C GLU A 84 6.15 4.97 -1.04
N LEU A 85 5.19 4.04 -1.17
CA LEU A 85 3.85 4.35 -1.66
C LEU A 85 3.09 5.31 -0.74
N VAL A 86 3.30 5.22 0.58
CA VAL A 86 2.72 6.17 1.55
C VAL A 86 3.27 7.58 1.30
N VAL A 87 4.58 7.72 1.14
CA VAL A 87 5.21 9.02 0.85
C VAL A 87 4.70 9.59 -0.48
N GLN A 88 4.63 8.77 -1.54
CA GLN A 88 4.10 9.20 -2.84
C GLN A 88 2.64 9.64 -2.75
N LYS A 89 1.81 8.91 -1.99
CA LYS A 89 0.41 9.27 -1.76
C LYS A 89 0.29 10.62 -1.05
N GLU A 90 1.09 10.85 -0.01
CA GLU A 90 1.08 12.13 0.72
C GLU A 90 1.49 13.30 -0.18
N GLU A 91 2.50 13.12 -1.01
CA GLU A 91 2.94 14.14 -1.98
C GLU A 91 1.86 14.45 -3.01
N LEU A 92 1.23 13.41 -3.60
CA LEU A 92 0.11 13.59 -4.54
C LEU A 92 -1.08 14.32 -3.88
N LEU A 93 -1.38 14.03 -2.62
CA LEU A 93 -2.43 14.73 -1.89
C LEU A 93 -2.09 16.22 -1.68
N LYS A 94 -0.82 16.56 -1.38
CA LYS A 94 -0.38 17.96 -1.29
C LYS A 94 -0.53 18.66 -2.64
N GLN A 95 -0.04 18.04 -3.72
CA GLN A 95 -0.16 18.59 -5.07
C GLN A 95 -1.62 18.77 -5.49
N SER A 96 -2.50 17.82 -5.17
CA SER A 96 -3.93 17.92 -5.43
C SER A 96 -4.55 19.14 -4.74
N LYS A 97 -4.24 19.36 -3.45
CA LYS A 97 -4.71 20.54 -2.70
C LYS A 97 -4.21 21.86 -3.31
N LEU A 98 -2.93 21.92 -3.70
CA LEU A 98 -2.36 23.11 -4.33
C LEU A 98 -3.02 23.42 -5.68
N LYS A 99 -3.26 22.38 -6.49
CA LYS A 99 -3.97 22.52 -7.78
C LYS A 99 -5.41 22.99 -7.56
N LEU A 100 -6.11 22.43 -6.57
CA LEU A 100 -7.47 22.85 -6.22
C LEU A 100 -7.51 24.34 -5.83
N ALA A 101 -6.63 24.78 -4.93
CA ALA A 101 -6.55 26.18 -4.52
C ALA A 101 -6.22 27.12 -5.71
N THR A 102 -5.37 26.66 -6.64
CA THR A 102 -5.05 27.41 -7.86
C THR A 102 -6.27 27.55 -8.77
N VAL A 103 -7.03 26.46 -8.97
CA VAL A 103 -8.26 26.47 -9.77
C VAL A 103 -9.31 27.39 -9.15
N GLU A 104 -9.49 27.35 -7.84
CA GLU A 104 -10.40 28.24 -7.11
C GLU A 104 -10.00 29.71 -7.28
N ASN A 105 -8.70 30.03 -7.17
CA ASN A 105 -8.21 31.38 -7.39
C ASN A 105 -8.41 31.85 -8.84
N VAL A 106 -8.10 31.00 -9.83
CA VAL A 106 -8.34 31.33 -11.25
C VAL A 106 -9.82 31.59 -11.51
N LYS A 107 -10.71 30.77 -10.94
CA LYS A 107 -12.16 30.98 -11.05
C LYS A 107 -12.58 32.36 -10.51
N LEU A 108 -12.09 32.75 -9.33
CA LEU A 108 -12.39 34.07 -8.76
C LEU A 108 -11.90 35.22 -9.66
N GLN A 109 -10.73 35.08 -10.28
CA GLN A 109 -10.21 36.08 -11.21
C GLN A 109 -11.06 36.18 -12.49
N ILE A 110 -11.50 35.04 -13.04
CA ILE A 110 -12.41 35.01 -14.19
C ILE A 110 -13.74 35.68 -13.84
N ASP A 111 -14.33 35.36 -12.69
CA ASP A 111 -15.58 35.98 -12.23
C ASP A 111 -15.45 37.51 -12.08
N THR A 112 -14.29 37.97 -11.61
CA THR A 112 -13.99 39.40 -11.48
C THR A 112 -13.87 40.07 -12.85
N LEU A 113 -13.15 39.44 -13.78
CA LEU A 113 -12.99 39.92 -15.15
C LEU A 113 -14.34 39.99 -15.87
N MET A 114 -15.19 38.97 -15.73
CA MET A 114 -16.52 38.95 -16.31
C MET A 114 -17.40 40.10 -15.81
N LYS A 115 -17.37 40.39 -14.50
CA LYS A 115 -18.11 41.53 -13.93
C LYS A 115 -17.60 42.85 -14.50
N ALA A 116 -16.29 43.06 -14.53
CA ALA A 116 -15.70 44.26 -15.10
C ALA A 116 -16.05 44.44 -16.57
N ALA A 117 -15.98 43.37 -17.37
CA ALA A 117 -16.38 43.40 -18.78
C ALA A 117 -17.87 43.73 -18.95
N ALA A 118 -18.75 43.15 -18.14
CA ALA A 118 -20.17 43.45 -18.16
C ALA A 118 -20.48 44.91 -17.80
N ASP A 119 -19.76 45.48 -16.83
CA ASP A 119 -19.91 46.89 -16.44
C ASP A 119 -19.39 47.84 -17.54
N ILE A 120 -18.30 47.49 -18.21
CA ILE A 120 -17.81 48.24 -19.38
C ILE A 120 -18.82 48.17 -20.52
N GLN A 121 -19.37 46.98 -20.82
CA GLN A 121 -20.39 46.81 -21.86
C GLN A 121 -21.59 47.73 -21.64
N LYS A 122 -22.13 47.77 -20.41
CA LYS A 122 -23.23 48.67 -20.04
C LYS A 122 -22.88 50.14 -20.30
N LYS A 123 -21.68 50.57 -19.90
CA LYS A 123 -21.22 51.96 -20.13
C LYS A 123 -21.07 52.28 -21.62
N VAL A 124 -20.59 51.33 -22.42
CA VAL A 124 -20.49 51.50 -23.88
C VAL A 124 -21.88 51.60 -24.50
N ASP A 125 -22.82 50.74 -24.11
CA ASP A 125 -24.20 50.77 -24.60
C ASP A 125 -24.92 52.08 -24.22
N GLU A 126 -24.59 52.68 -23.06
CA GLU A 126 -25.08 54.00 -22.66
C GLU A 126 -24.47 55.15 -23.48
N LEU A 127 -23.18 55.05 -23.85
CA LEU A 127 -22.44 56.08 -24.56
C LEU A 127 -22.61 56.04 -26.08
N VAL A 128 -22.98 54.88 -26.63
CA VAL A 128 -23.31 54.73 -28.05
C VAL A 128 -24.79 55.09 -28.21
N PRO A 129 -25.14 56.28 -28.76
CA PRO A 129 -26.53 56.56 -29.07
C PRO A 129 -27.06 55.50 -30.05
N PRO A 130 -28.34 55.11 -29.98
CA PRO A 130 -28.91 54.21 -30.96
C PRO A 130 -28.63 54.80 -32.33
N LEU A 131 -27.89 54.05 -33.17
CA LEU A 131 -27.73 54.39 -34.57
C LEU A 131 -29.14 54.65 -35.09
N LEU A 132 -29.40 55.90 -35.49
CA LEU A 132 -30.62 56.30 -36.18
C LEU A 132 -30.73 55.38 -37.39
N VAL A 133 -31.53 54.33 -37.24
CA VAL A 133 -31.94 53.50 -38.37
C VAL A 133 -32.64 54.49 -39.31
N PRO A 134 -32.13 54.72 -40.54
CA PRO A 134 -32.83 55.57 -41.48
C PRO A 134 -34.20 54.93 -41.69
N SER A 135 -35.25 55.66 -41.26
CA SER A 135 -36.64 55.31 -41.57
C SER A 135 -36.75 55.03 -43.06
N PRO A 136 -37.33 53.89 -43.49
CA PRO A 136 -37.51 53.62 -44.91
C PRO A 136 -38.40 54.72 -45.46
N ALA A 137 -37.83 55.53 -46.36
CA ALA A 137 -38.50 56.61 -47.04
C ALA A 137 -39.87 56.14 -47.55
N ALA A 138 -40.92 56.83 -47.11
CA ALA A 138 -42.25 56.67 -47.65
C ALA A 138 -42.19 56.96 -49.16
N THR A 139 -42.33 55.92 -49.98
CA THR A 139 -42.63 56.05 -51.40
C THR A 139 -44.04 56.60 -51.55
N PRO A 140 -44.25 57.75 -52.23
CA PRO A 140 -45.58 58.15 -52.63
C PRO A 140 -46.00 57.28 -53.82
N VAL A 141 -47.16 56.64 -53.71
CA VAL A 141 -47.81 55.96 -54.83
C VAL A 141 -48.55 57.02 -55.65
N PRO A 142 -48.31 57.14 -56.97
CA PRO A 142 -49.19 57.88 -57.86
C PRO A 142 -50.19 56.95 -58.55
N THR A 143 -51.46 57.38 -58.53
CA THR A 143 -52.63 56.95 -59.34
C THR A 143 -53.23 55.58 -59.09
#